data_AF-A0A317WHH9-F1
#
_entry.id   AF-A0A317WHH9-F1
#
_cell.length_a   1.000
_cell.length_b   1.000
_cell.length_c   1.000
_cell.angle_alpha   90.00
_cell.angle_beta   90.00
_cell.angle_gamma   90.00
#
_symmetry.space_group_name_H-M   'P 1'
#
loop_
_entity.id
_entity.type
_entity.pdbx_description
1 polymer ?
#
loop_
_entity_poly.entity_id
_entity_poly.type
_entity_poly.pdbx_seq_one_letter_code
_entity_poly.pdbx_strand_id
1 'polypeptide(L)'
;SISTRGRQHIKAACDECRRRKLRCDGQQPLCGGCQDSGSICEITQRGTRGPRKGYIKALKNRVVDLEAMLESRIDPQQQQHSTETSDFD
;
A
#
# COMPACT_ATOMS: atom_id res chain seq x y z
N SER A 1 34.89 29.61 -2.16
CA SER A 1 34.97 28.19 -2.56
C SER A 1 33.71 27.44 -2.09
N ILE A 2 32.55 27.73 -2.70
CA ILE A 2 31.30 27.03 -2.37
C ILE A 2 31.16 25.87 -3.37
N SER A 3 31.68 24.72 -2.98
CA SER A 3 31.58 23.48 -3.73
C SER A 3 30.13 23.00 -3.63
N THR A 4 29.30 23.32 -4.62
CA THR A 4 27.97 22.76 -4.82
C THR A 4 28.11 21.27 -5.15
N ARG A 5 28.43 20.47 -4.14
CA ARG A 5 28.36 19.01 -4.27
C ARG A 5 26.90 18.67 -4.46
N GLY A 6 26.55 18.26 -5.68
CA GLY A 6 25.21 17.83 -6.04
C GLY A 6 24.65 16.94 -4.94
N ARG A 7 23.42 17.22 -4.51
CA ARG A 7 22.72 16.41 -3.52
C ARG A 7 22.72 14.98 -4.05
N GLN A 8 23.69 14.17 -3.61
CA GLN A 8 23.68 12.74 -3.85
C GLN A 8 22.35 12.26 -3.27
N HIS A 9 21.50 11.74 -4.13
CA HIS A 9 20.18 11.29 -3.76
C HIS A 9 20.34 10.06 -2.85
N ILE A 10 20.35 10.30 -1.55
CA ILE A 10 20.57 9.29 -0.54
C ILE A 10 19.38 8.33 -0.59
N LYS A 11 19.64 7.02 -0.79
CA LYS A 11 18.58 6.02 -0.91
C LYS A 11 17.70 5.93 0.34
N ALA A 12 18.27 6.16 1.53
CA ALA A 12 17.57 6.15 2.80
C ALA A 12 18.36 6.90 3.89
N ALA A 13 17.69 7.70 4.73
CA ALA A 13 18.29 8.22 5.96
C ALA A 13 18.42 7.08 7.00
N CYS A 14 19.43 7.14 7.87
CA CYS A 14 19.53 6.24 9.02
C CYS A 14 18.38 6.47 10.02
N ASP A 15 18.14 5.48 10.87
CA ASP A 15 17.02 5.49 11.81
C ASP A 15 17.14 6.63 12.83
N GLU A 16 18.35 6.94 13.26
CA GLU A 16 18.59 8.03 14.22
C GLU A 16 18.31 9.41 13.60
N CYS A 17 18.78 9.66 12.38
CA CYS A 17 18.44 10.90 11.67
C CYS A 17 16.94 11.00 11.37
N ARG A 18 16.26 9.89 11.04
CA ARG A 18 14.78 9.88 10.89
C ARG A 18 14.08 10.21 12.20
N ARG A 19 14.49 9.57 13.30
CA ARG A 19 13.94 9.75 14.64
C ARG A 19 14.08 11.19 15.10
N ARG A 20 15.26 11.79 14.89
CA ARG A 20 15.56 13.19 15.23
C ARG A 20 15.06 14.21 14.20
N LYS A 21 14.52 13.75 13.06
CA LYS A 21 14.10 14.59 11.92
C LYS A 21 15.23 15.50 11.40
N LEU A 22 16.46 14.99 11.40
CA LEU A 22 17.65 15.68 10.90
C LEU A 22 18.00 15.19 9.49
N ARG A 23 18.75 16.02 8.75
CA ARG A 23 19.33 15.62 7.47
C ARG A 23 20.41 14.56 7.70
N CYS A 24 20.19 13.36 7.19
CA CYS A 24 21.25 12.35 7.05
C CYS A 24 22.09 12.71 5.82
N ASP A 25 23.41 12.55 5.87
CA ASP A 25 24.30 12.65 4.71
C ASP A 25 24.59 11.30 4.05
N GLY A 26 24.21 10.19 4.71
CA GLY A 26 24.28 8.84 4.16
C GLY A 26 25.69 8.27 4.02
N GLN A 27 26.70 8.88 4.66
CA GLN A 27 28.05 8.33 4.67
C GLN A 27 28.10 6.97 5.38
N GLN A 28 29.04 6.11 4.96
CA GLN A 28 29.30 4.80 5.57
C GLN A 28 30.72 4.77 6.14
N PRO A 29 30.94 4.15 7.33
CA PRO A 29 30.00 3.33 8.10
C PRO A 29 29.01 4.10 8.99
N LEU A 30 29.29 5.37 9.29
CA LEU A 30 28.44 6.26 10.09
C LEU A 30 28.17 7.54 9.28
N CYS A 31 26.95 8.07 9.37
CA CYS A 31 26.64 9.39 8.83
C CYS A 31 27.29 10.47 9.71
N GLY A 32 27.64 11.64 9.16
CA GLY A 32 28.33 12.70 9.91
C GLY A 32 27.57 13.13 11.17
N GLY A 33 26.23 13.23 11.08
CA GLY A 33 25.39 13.56 12.23
C GLY A 33 25.41 12.53 13.35
N CYS A 34 25.54 11.23 13.03
CA CYS A 34 25.66 10.17 14.03
C CYS A 34 27.08 10.07 14.58
N GLN A 35 28.10 10.35 13.76
CA GLN A 35 29.49 10.43 14.19
C GLN A 35 29.66 11.53 15.25
N ASP A 36 29.14 12.73 14.99
CA ASP A 36 29.22 13.86 15.91
C ASP A 36 28.45 13.62 17.21
N SER A 37 27.31 12.92 17.14
CA SER A 37 26.49 12.63 18.32
C SER A 37 26.83 11.32 19.03
N GLY A 38 27.85 10.58 18.57
CA GLY A 38 28.24 9.27 19.12
C GLY A 38 27.10 8.25 19.14
N SER A 39 26.13 8.38 18.22
CA SER A 39 24.90 7.58 18.22
C SER A 39 25.00 6.43 17.22
N ILE A 40 24.24 5.36 17.47
CA ILE A 40 24.19 4.19 16.58
C ILE A 40 23.60 4.60 15.23
N CYS A 41 24.37 4.45 14.15
CA CYS A 41 23.91 4.73 12.79
C CYS A 41 23.47 3.44 12.09
N GLU A 42 22.21 3.08 12.29
CA GLU A 42 21.61 1.90 11.64
C GLU A 42 20.58 2.29 10.58
N ILE A 43 20.46 1.48 9.53
CA ILE A 43 19.40 1.59 8.53
C ILE A 43 18.57 0.30 8.59
N THR A 44 17.47 0.33 9.34
CA THR A 44 16.52 -0.78 9.37
C THR A 44 15.78 -0.86 8.03
N GLN A 45 15.84 -2.02 7.38
CA GLN A 45 14.98 -2.32 6.25
C GLN A 45 13.54 -2.50 6.76
N ARG A 46 12.70 -1.49 6.55
CA ARG A 46 11.27 -1.62 6.81
C ARG A 46 10.66 -2.41 5.66
N GLY A 47 9.81 -3.37 5.99
CA GLY A 47 9.02 -4.11 5.00
C GLY A 47 8.24 -3.17 4.08
N THR A 48 7.88 -3.67 2.90
CA THR A 48 7.02 -2.94 1.97
C THR A 48 5.77 -2.48 2.72
N ARG A 49 5.38 -1.22 2.50
CA ARG A 49 4.13 -0.70 3.07
C ARG A 49 3.01 -1.65 2.65
N GLY A 50 2.12 -1.97 3.59
CA GLY A 50 0.95 -2.81 3.30
C GLY A 50 0.09 -2.24 2.17
N PRO A 51 -0.92 -3.00 1.71
CA PRO A 51 -1.78 -2.59 0.61
C PRO A 51 -2.32 -1.17 0.81
N ARG A 52 -2.54 -0.45 -0.31
CA ARG A 52 -3.06 0.93 -0.27
C ARG A 52 -4.28 1.02 0.65
N LYS A 53 -4.39 2.11 1.41
CA LYS A 53 -5.52 2.34 2.33
C LYS A 53 -6.83 2.15 1.55
N GLY A 54 -7.70 1.29 2.06
CA GLY A 54 -9.00 0.99 1.44
C GLY A 54 -8.99 -0.17 0.44
N TYR A 55 -7.84 -0.67 -0.01
CA TYR A 55 -7.78 -1.83 -0.92
C TYR A 55 -8.42 -3.08 -0.32
N ILE A 56 -8.10 -3.38 0.94
CA ILE A 56 -8.70 -4.49 1.68
C ILE A 56 -10.22 -4.28 1.83
N LYS A 57 -10.68 -3.04 2.05
CA LYS A 57 -12.12 -2.72 2.16
C LYS A 57 -12.83 -2.96 0.83
N ALA A 58 -12.23 -2.52 -0.28
CA ALA A 58 -12.79 -2.74 -1.62
C ALA A 58 -12.88 -4.24 -1.95
N LEU A 59 -11.86 -5.03 -1.60
CA LEU A 59 -11.89 -6.48 -1.76
C LEU A 59 -13.01 -7.12 -0.93
N LYS A 60 -13.16 -6.71 0.34
CA LYS A 60 -14.24 -7.21 1.20
C LYS A 60 -15.63 -6.89 0.63
N ASN A 61 -15.85 -5.65 0.16
CA ASN A 61 -17.12 -5.27 -0.44
C ASN A 61 -17.42 -6.11 -1.69
N ARG A 62 -16.42 -6.31 -2.55
CA ARG A 62 -16.59 -7.14 -3.74
C ARG A 62 -16.95 -8.58 -3.41
N VAL A 63 -16.41 -9.14 -2.32
CA VAL A 63 -16.79 -10.48 -1.86
C VAL A 63 -18.27 -10.50 -1.44
N VAL A 64 -18.72 -9.52 -0.65
CA VAL A 64 -20.12 -9.39 -0.23
C VAL A 64 -21.07 -9.29 -1.44
N ASP A 65 -20.73 -8.46 -2.43
CA ASP A 65 -21.56 -8.30 -3.63
C ASP A 65 -21.68 -9.62 -4.41
N LEU A 66 -20.58 -10.37 -4.52
CA LEU A 66 -20.56 -11.67 -5.20
C LEU A 66 -21.35 -12.74 -4.44
N GLU A 67 -21.23 -12.78 -3.11
CA GLU A 67 -21.97 -13.70 -2.26
C GLU A 67 -23.49 -13.45 -2.40
N ALA A 68 -23.94 -12.19 -2.36
CA ALA A 68 -25.34 -11.84 -2.56
C ALA A 68 -25.88 -12.24 -3.95
N MET A 69 -25.07 -12.07 -5.00
CA MET A 69 -25.46 -12.52 -6.35
C MET A 69 -25.59 -14.04 -6.44
N LEU A 70 -24.74 -14.80 -5.75
CA LEU A 70 -24.82 -16.25 -5.74
C LEU A 70 -26.05 -16.73 -4.97
N GLU A 71 -26.33 -16.14 -3.82
CA GLU A 71 -27.49 -16.47 -3.00
C GLU A 71 -28.80 -16.26 -3.77
N SER A 72 -28.93 -15.14 -4.50
CA SER A 72 -30.09 -14.89 -5.38
C SER A 72 -30.28 -15.91 -6.51
N ARG A 73 -29.24 -16.65 -6.89
CA ARG A 73 -29.29 -17.67 -7.95
C ARG A 73 -29.57 -19.07 -7.43
N ILE A 74 -29.41 -19.30 -6.12
CA ILE A 74 -29.58 -20.60 -5.49
C ILE A 74 -31.04 -20.80 -5.02
N ASP A 75 -31.89 -19.77 -5.06
CA ASP A 75 -33.34 -19.90 -4.87
C ASP A 75 -34.00 -20.68 -6.04
N PRO A 76 -34.51 -21.91 -5.84
CA PRO A 76 -34.93 -22.77 -6.95
C PRO A 76 -36.29 -22.45 -7.61
N GLN A 77 -36.87 -21.24 -7.49
CA GLN A 77 -38.30 -21.05 -7.81
C GLN A 77 -38.73 -19.88 -8.73
N GLN A 78 -37.84 -19.15 -9.42
CA GLN A 78 -38.29 -18.09 -10.37
C GLN A 78 -37.66 -18.16 -11.77
N GLN A 79 -37.74 -19.34 -12.40
CA GLN A 79 -37.59 -19.49 -13.86
C GLN A 79 -38.86 -20.05 -14.53
N GLN A 80 -40.03 -19.62 -14.04
CA GLN A 80 -41.29 -19.78 -14.77
C GLN A 80 -42.04 -18.46 -14.71
N HIS A 81 -42.04 -17.70 -15.81
CA HIS A 81 -43.22 -17.11 -16.46
C HIS A 81 -42.83 -15.93 -17.37
N SER A 82 -42.73 -16.18 -18.69
CA SER A 82 -43.22 -15.30 -19.76
C SER A 82 -42.77 -15.81 -21.14
N THR A 83 -43.52 -16.74 -21.73
CA THR A 83 -43.71 -16.87 -23.20
C THR A 83 -44.90 -17.80 -23.48
N GLU A 84 -46.09 -17.37 -23.07
CA GLU A 84 -47.40 -17.79 -23.59
C GLU A 84 -48.21 -16.49 -23.63
N THR A 85 -48.94 -16.05 -24.67
CA THR A 85 -49.45 -16.59 -25.94
C THR A 85 -49.96 -15.37 -26.74
N SER A 86 -49.70 -15.27 -28.05
CA SER A 86 -50.56 -14.49 -28.96
C SER A 86 -50.30 -14.85 -30.43
N ASP A 87 -51.38 -15.30 -31.08
CA ASP A 87 -51.66 -15.22 -32.53
C ASP A 87 -50.86 -16.08 -33.52
N PHE A 88 -51.44 -17.22 -33.94
CA PHE A 88 -51.58 -17.56 -35.37
C PHE A 88 -52.61 -18.69 -35.64
N ASP A 89 -53.63 -18.34 -36.46
CA ASP A 89 -54.72 -19.08 -37.16
C ASP A 89 -55.39 -20.32 -36.55
#